data_AF-L9XDM6-F1
#
_entry.id   AF-L9XDM6-F1
#
_cell.length_a   1.000
_cell.length_b   1.000
_cell.length_c   1.000
_cell.angle_alpha   90.00
_cell.angle_beta   90.00
_cell.angle_gamma   90.00
#
_symmetry.space_group_name_H-M   'P 1'
#
loop_
_entity.id
_entity.type
_entity.pdbx_description
1 polymer ?
#
loop_
_entity_poly.entity_id
_entity_poly.type
_entity_poly.pdbx_seq_one_letter_code
_entity_poly.pdbx_strand_id
1 'polypeptide(L)'
;MSTSVKVTDTTKSRLEELQAEIRLETGSKVTQQELLERIVTESYESKDKLIESFRDDFKPLSDDEIEQWLAGSSDWGVETTEDDIDDVLYGE
;
A
#
# COMPACT_ATOMS: atom_id res chain seq x y z
N MET A 1 -10.45 5.11 -30.00
CA MET A 1 -9.07 4.70 -30.35
C MET A 1 -8.66 3.63 -29.35
N SER A 2 -8.29 2.42 -29.79
CA SER A 2 -7.79 1.39 -28.87
C SER A 2 -6.28 1.58 -28.67
N THR A 3 -5.85 1.79 -27.44
CA THR A 3 -4.43 1.87 -27.08
C THR A 3 -3.95 0.49 -26.64
N SER A 4 -2.76 0.08 -27.06
CA SER A 4 -2.16 -1.20 -26.64
C SER A 4 -1.28 -0.98 -25.40
N VAL A 5 -1.44 -1.84 -24.39
CA VAL A 5 -0.63 -1.84 -23.17
C VAL A 5 0.13 -3.16 -23.10
N LYS A 6 1.43 -3.09 -22.81
CA LYS A 6 2.24 -4.28 -22.59
C LYS A 6 1.96 -4.83 -21.20
N VAL A 7 1.61 -6.10 -21.13
CA VAL A 7 1.41 -6.84 -19.87
C VAL A 7 2.36 -8.02 -19.83
N THR A 8 2.78 -8.41 -18.62
CA THR A 8 3.53 -9.66 -18.42
C THR A 8 2.58 -10.85 -18.49
N ASP A 9 3.13 -12.05 -18.72
CA ASP A 9 2.34 -13.29 -18.68
C ASP A 9 1.64 -13.47 -17.33
N THR A 10 2.31 -13.13 -16.23
CA THR A 10 1.72 -13.17 -14.88
C THR A 10 0.50 -12.25 -14.75
N THR A 11 0.60 -11.01 -15.22
CA THR A 11 -0.54 -10.07 -15.19
C THR A 11 -1.69 -10.59 -16.04
N LYS A 12 -1.39 -11.14 -17.22
CA LYS A 12 -2.41 -11.74 -18.09
C LYS A 12 -3.12 -12.91 -17.42
N SER A 13 -2.39 -13.84 -16.81
CA SER A 13 -2.98 -14.97 -16.09
C SER A 13 -3.89 -14.53 -14.94
N ARG A 14 -3.49 -13.51 -14.17
CA ARG A 14 -4.32 -12.93 -13.10
C ARG A 14 -5.63 -12.33 -13.64
N LEU A 15 -5.58 -11.65 -14.78
CA LEU A 15 -6.79 -11.14 -15.43
C LEU A 15 -7.72 -12.29 -15.86
N GLU A 16 -7.18 -13.38 -16.42
CA GLU A 16 -7.98 -14.54 -16.82
C GLU A 16 -8.63 -15.25 -15.63
N GLU A 17 -7.91 -15.38 -14.51
CA GLU A 17 -8.42 -15.93 -13.26
C GLU A 17 -9.59 -15.10 -12.71
N LEU A 18 -9.42 -13.78 -12.62
CA LEU A 18 -10.48 -12.85 -12.19
C LEU A 18 -11.71 -12.89 -13.13
N GLN A 19 -11.50 -12.99 -14.44
CA GLN A 19 -12.63 -13.16 -15.38
C GLN A 19 -13.40 -14.46 -15.13
N ALA A 20 -12.70 -15.55 -14.84
CA ALA A 20 -13.32 -16.83 -14.54
C ALA A 20 -14.13 -16.76 -13.24
N GLU A 21 -13.57 -16.15 -12.20
CA GLU A 21 -14.23 -15.95 -10.91
C GLU A 21 -15.49 -15.08 -11.04
N ILE A 22 -15.41 -13.94 -11.74
CA ILE A 22 -16.57 -13.08 -12.04
C ILE A 22 -17.66 -13.88 -12.75
N ARG A 23 -17.28 -14.72 -13.72
CA ARG A 23 -18.24 -15.56 -14.44
C ARG A 23 -18.88 -16.62 -13.54
N LEU A 24 -18.14 -17.20 -12.62
CA LEU A 24 -18.67 -18.19 -11.67
C LEU A 24 -19.65 -17.57 -10.68
N GLU A 25 -19.29 -16.41 -10.12
CA GLU A 25 -20.09 -15.72 -9.09
C GLU A 25 -21.32 -15.00 -9.68
N THR A 26 -21.17 -14.35 -10.84
CA THR A 26 -22.23 -13.49 -11.41
C THR A 26 -22.94 -14.09 -12.62
N GLY A 27 -22.43 -15.18 -13.18
CA GLY A 27 -22.89 -15.74 -14.46
C GLY A 27 -22.57 -14.88 -15.70
N SER A 28 -21.98 -13.69 -15.52
CA SER A 28 -21.71 -12.74 -16.59
C SER A 28 -20.33 -12.94 -17.19
N LYS A 29 -20.24 -12.88 -18.53
CA LYS A 29 -18.95 -12.87 -19.23
C LYS A 29 -18.48 -11.43 -19.38
N VAL A 30 -17.26 -11.15 -18.96
CA VAL A 30 -16.59 -9.87 -19.15
C VAL A 30 -15.32 -10.07 -20.00
N THR A 31 -14.98 -9.09 -20.82
CA THR A 31 -13.73 -9.08 -21.58
C THR A 31 -12.55 -8.60 -20.71
N GLN A 32 -11.31 -8.88 -21.13
CA GLN A 32 -10.12 -8.41 -20.42
C GLN A 32 -10.04 -6.89 -20.42
N GLN A 33 -10.50 -6.24 -21.50
CA GLN A 33 -10.54 -4.79 -21.61
C GLN A 33 -11.53 -4.20 -20.59
N GLU A 34 -12.76 -4.71 -20.51
CA GLU A 34 -13.77 -4.23 -19.55
C GLU A 34 -13.30 -4.41 -18.10
N LEU A 35 -12.70 -5.56 -17.80
CA LEU A 35 -12.15 -5.82 -16.46
C LEU A 35 -11.02 -4.83 -16.13
N LEU A 36 -10.08 -4.62 -17.05
CA LEU A 36 -8.96 -3.70 -16.84
C LEU A 36 -9.45 -2.26 -16.69
N GLU A 37 -10.40 -1.83 -17.51
CA GLU A 37 -10.99 -0.48 -17.44
C GLU A 37 -11.71 -0.25 -16.11
N ARG A 38 -12.42 -1.27 -15.59
CA ARG A 38 -13.05 -1.21 -14.25
C ARG A 38 -12.00 -1.08 -13.15
N ILE A 39 -10.97 -1.93 -13.14
CA ILE A 39 -9.89 -1.89 -12.14
C ILE A 39 -9.17 -0.53 -12.15
N VAL A 40 -8.88 0.01 -13.33
CA VAL A 40 -8.23 1.33 -13.46
C VAL A 40 -9.15 2.43 -12.94
N THR A 41 -10.44 2.38 -13.23
CA THR A 41 -11.41 3.37 -12.74
C THR A 41 -11.49 3.37 -11.21
N GLU A 42 -11.63 2.19 -10.60
CA GLU A 42 -11.66 2.03 -9.13
C GLU A 42 -10.35 2.48 -8.47
N SER A 43 -9.21 2.12 -9.07
CA SER A 43 -7.90 2.56 -8.59
C SER A 43 -7.69 4.06 -8.71
N TYR A 44 -8.27 4.69 -9.75
CA TYR A 44 -8.20 6.14 -9.96
C TYR A 44 -9.02 6.91 -8.92
N GLU A 45 -10.15 6.37 -8.48
CA GLU A 45 -10.93 6.96 -7.37
C GLU A 45 -10.12 6.97 -6.06
N SER A 46 -9.22 6.00 -5.87
CA SER A 46 -8.27 5.92 -4.74
C SER A 46 -6.83 6.28 -5.14
N LYS A 47 -6.66 7.24 -6.07
CA LYS A 47 -5.35 7.59 -6.68
C LYS A 47 -4.23 7.89 -5.69
N ASP A 48 -4.53 8.46 -4.52
CA ASP A 48 -3.50 8.84 -3.55
C ASP A 48 -2.78 7.61 -3.00
N LYS A 49 -3.53 6.54 -2.67
CA LYS A 49 -2.97 5.25 -2.24
C LYS A 49 -2.16 4.58 -3.36
N LEU A 50 -2.64 4.68 -4.59
CA LEU A 50 -1.92 4.16 -5.75
C LEU A 50 -0.58 4.89 -5.93
N ILE A 51 -0.58 6.23 -5.88
CA ILE A 51 0.65 7.05 -5.96
C ILE A 51 1.59 6.70 -4.82
N GLU A 52 1.07 6.52 -3.61
CA GLU A 52 1.85 6.16 -2.44
C GLU A 52 2.52 4.79 -2.60
N SER A 53 1.87 3.80 -3.22
CA SER A 53 2.47 2.49 -3.52
C SER A 53 3.65 2.53 -4.50
N PHE A 54 3.82 3.62 -5.24
CA PHE A 54 4.98 3.84 -6.13
C PHE A 54 6.07 4.70 -5.49
N ARG A 55 5.84 5.25 -4.30
CA ARG A 55 6.91 5.91 -3.56
C ARG A 55 7.74 4.80 -2.91
N ASP A 56 9.02 4.73 -3.28
CA ASP A 56 9.97 3.79 -2.69
C ASP A 56 9.90 3.84 -1.14
N ASP A 57 9.96 2.64 -0.55
CA ASP A 57 9.91 2.34 0.88
C ASP A 57 10.60 3.40 1.75
N PHE A 58 9.91 3.80 2.82
CA PHE A 58 10.41 4.57 3.96
C PHE A 58 11.48 5.64 3.62
N LYS A 59 11.04 6.89 3.51
CA LYS A 59 11.96 8.02 3.50
C LYS A 59 12.37 8.33 4.96
N PRO A 60 13.58 7.98 5.43
CA PRO A 60 14.02 8.40 6.75
C PRO A 60 14.04 9.93 6.81
N LEU A 61 13.87 10.46 8.03
CA LEU A 61 14.19 11.85 8.30
C LEU A 61 15.67 12.09 7.97
N SER A 62 15.96 13.24 7.37
CA SER A 62 17.35 13.74 7.27
C SER A 62 17.93 14.02 8.64
N ASP A 63 19.26 14.10 8.74
CA ASP A 63 19.93 14.40 10.01
C ASP A 63 19.44 15.71 10.64
N ASP A 64 19.18 16.74 9.81
CA ASP A 64 18.62 18.02 10.26
C ASP A 64 17.19 17.86 10.83
N GLU A 65 16.36 17.00 10.21
CA GLU A 65 15.01 16.71 10.68
C GLU A 65 15.03 15.87 11.96
N ILE A 66 16.01 14.98 12.12
CA ILE A 66 16.24 14.21 13.35
C ILE A 66 16.69 15.14 14.48
N GLU A 67 17.64 16.03 14.23
CA GLU A 67 18.08 17.03 15.21
C GLU A 67 16.94 17.96 15.61
N GLN A 68 16.14 18.43 14.65
CA GLN A 68 14.97 19.25 14.93
C GLN A 68 13.93 18.50 15.76
N TRP A 69 13.66 17.24 15.45
CA TRP A 69 12.75 16.39 16.21
C TRP A 69 13.24 16.20 17.65
N LEU A 70 14.53 15.96 17.84
CA LEU A 70 15.16 15.75 19.14
C LEU A 70 15.44 17.06 19.91
N ALA A 71 15.37 18.23 19.29
CA ALA A 71 15.68 19.52 19.93
C ALA A 71 14.80 19.84 21.14
N GLY A 72 13.57 19.31 21.19
CA GLY A 72 12.66 19.43 22.33
C GLY A 72 12.79 18.32 23.36
N SER A 73 13.59 17.29 23.08
CA SER A 73 13.83 16.18 24.00
C SER A 73 14.90 16.55 25.01
N SER A 74 14.91 15.88 26.14
CA SER A 74 15.94 16.02 27.15
C SER A 74 16.20 14.65 27.73
N ASP A 75 17.46 14.33 27.97
CA ASP A 75 17.82 13.15 28.73
C ASP A 75 17.42 13.38 30.19
N TRP A 76 16.51 12.54 30.70
CA TRP A 76 16.01 12.62 32.08
C TRP A 76 16.86 11.79 33.04
N GLY A 77 17.93 11.14 32.55
CA GLY A 77 18.82 10.30 33.35
C GLY A 77 18.15 9.00 33.85
N VAL A 78 17.02 8.64 33.25
CA VAL A 78 16.29 7.40 33.52
C VAL A 78 16.36 6.56 32.25
N GLU A 79 16.97 5.38 32.37
CA GLU A 79 17.01 4.41 31.28
C GLU A 79 15.76 3.54 31.39
N THR A 80 14.98 3.49 30.31
CA THR A 80 13.75 2.68 30.24
C THR A 80 13.93 1.58 29.22
N THR A 81 13.49 0.37 29.56
CA THR A 81 13.45 -0.77 28.65
C THR A 81 12.05 -0.92 28.03
N GLU A 82 11.94 -1.86 27.10
CA GLU A 82 10.64 -2.29 26.55
C GLU A 82 9.74 -2.86 27.67
N ASP A 83 10.30 -3.66 28.58
CA ASP A 83 9.57 -4.22 29.73
C ASP A 83 8.96 -3.11 30.62
N ASP A 84 9.71 -2.03 30.89
CA ASP A 84 9.21 -0.89 31.69
C ASP A 84 8.00 -0.19 31.03
N ILE A 85 7.95 -0.19 29.69
CA ILE A 85 6.85 0.41 28.92
C ILE A 85 5.62 -0.51 28.97
N ASP A 86 5.83 -1.81 28.81
CA ASP A 86 4.76 -2.80 28.85
C ASP A 86 4.10 -2.88 30.23
N ASP A 87 4.88 -2.78 31.31
CA ASP A 87 4.39 -2.68 32.69
C ASP A 87 3.46 -1.46 32.89
N VAL A 88 3.74 -0.33 32.23
CA VAL A 88 2.92 0.89 32.34
C VAL A 88 1.69 0.86 31.43
N LEU A 89 1.82 0.36 30.20
CA LEU A 89 0.76 0.39 29.19
C LEU A 89 -0.19 -0.80 29.26
N TYR A 90 0.32 -1.97 29.63
CA TYR A 90 -0.41 -3.24 29.59
C TYR A 90 -0.54 -3.89 30.97
N GLY A 91 0.31 -3.53 31.93
CA GLY A 91 0.10 -3.79 33.36
C GLY A 91 -0.04 -5.26 33.73
N GLU A 92 0.89 -6.11 33.30
CA GLU A 92 0.95 -7.47 33.85
C GLU A 92 1.26 -7.46 35.36
#